data_AF-A0A662TE80-F1
#
_entry.id   AF-A0A662TE80-F1
#
_cell.length_a   1.000
_cell.length_b   1.000
_cell.length_c   1.000
_cell.angle_alpha   90.00
_cell.angle_beta   90.00
_cell.angle_gamma   90.00
#
_symmetry.space_group_name_H-M   'P 1'
#
loop_
_entity.id
_entity.type
_entity.pdbx_description
1 polymer ?
#
loop_
_entity_poly.entity_id
_entity_poly.type
_entity_poly.pdbx_seq_one_letter_code
_entity_poly.pdbx_strand_id
1 'polypeptide(L)' 'MQIKWHGHACFEISAEEATVVTDPYEPSIGMRLPSIRADVVT' A
#
# COMPACT_ATOMS: atom_id res chain seq x y z
N MET A 1 -2.57 -13.69 6.69
CA MET A 1 -3.25 -12.47 6.20
C MET A 1 -2.98 -11.32 7.15
N GLN A 2 -2.41 -10.23 6.65
CA GLN A 2 -2.17 -8.98 7.38
C GLN A 2 -2.63 -7.79 6.54
N ILE A 3 -3.17 -6.76 7.18
CA ILE A 3 -3.63 -5.54 6.51
C ILE A 3 -2.99 -4.36 7.24
N LYS A 4 -2.27 -3.51 6.50
CA LYS A 4 -1.76 -2.23 6.98
C LYS A 4 -2.46 -1.10 6.24
N TRP A 5 -2.86 -0.08 6.98
CA TRP A 5 -3.41 1.14 6.41
C TRP A 5 -2.32 2.23 6.39
N HIS A 6 -2.07 2.79 5.22
CA HIS A 6 -1.07 3.84 5.03
C HIS A 6 -1.69 5.25 5.02
N GLY A 7 -3.02 5.36 4.89
CA GLY A 7 -3.75 6.62 4.81
C GLY A 7 -4.61 6.67 3.54
N HIS A 8 -5.63 7.54 3.52
CA HIS A 8 -6.61 7.59 2.43
C HIS A 8 -7.19 6.20 2.10
N ALA A 9 -7.30 5.86 0.82
CA ALA A 9 -7.66 4.52 0.35
C ALA A 9 -6.44 3.61 0.13
N CYS A 10 -5.27 3.95 0.70
CA CYS A 10 -4.05 3.18 0.54
C CYS A 10 -3.91 2.10 1.62
N PHE A 11 -4.00 0.84 1.17
CA PHE A 11 -3.85 -0.36 2.01
C PHE A 11 -2.77 -1.26 1.44
N GLU A 12 -1.98 -1.86 2.32
CA GLU A 12 -1.08 -2.98 2.02
C GLU A 12 -1.72 -4.24 2.61
N ILE A 13 -2.08 -5.17 1.73
CA ILE A 13 -2.72 -6.44 2.09
C ILE A 13 -1.76 -7.56 1.74
N SER A 14 -1.22 -8.23 2.77
CA SER A 14 -0.28 -9.34 2.59
C SER A 14 -0.92 -10.67 2.95
N ALA A 15 -0.93 -11.58 1.98
CA ALA A 15 -1.24 -12.99 2.12
C ALA A 15 0.05 -13.83 2.03
N GLU A 16 -0.06 -15.16 2.08
CA GLU A 16 1.10 -16.04 1.96
C GLU A 16 1.70 -15.99 0.54
N GLU A 17 0.85 -15.83 -0.48
CA GLU A 17 1.20 -15.93 -1.89
C GLU A 17 1.46 -14.58 -2.57
N ALA A 18 0.90 -13.49 -2.03
CA ALA A 18 0.95 -12.18 -2.67
C ALA A 18 0.77 -11.03 -1.69
N THR A 19 1.34 -9.88 -2.06
CA THR A 19 1.08 -8.57 -1.44
C THR A 19 0.45 -7.62 -2.46
N VAL A 20 -0.68 -7.04 -2.09
CA VAL A 20 -1.42 -6.05 -2.87
C VAL A 20 -1.33 -4.69 -2.19
N VAL A 21 -1.02 -3.65 -2.96
CA VAL A 21 -1.12 -2.25 -2.51
C VAL A 21 -2.21 -1.53 -3.30
N THR A 22 -3.16 -0.92 -2.59
CA THR A 22 -4.22 -0.12 -3.22
C THR A 22 -3.90 1.36 -3.16
N ASP A 23 -4.33 2.11 -4.17
CA ASP A 23 -4.33 3.57 -4.28
C ASP A 23 -3.07 4.25 -3.69
N PRO A 24 -1.84 3.87 -4.12
CA PRO A 24 -0.62 4.49 -3.62
C PRO A 24 -0.62 5.98 -3.98
N TYR A 25 -0.41 6.82 -2.97
CA TYR A 25 -0.41 8.27 -3.15
C TYR A 25 1.01 8.84 -3.28
N GLU A 26 1.10 9.96 -3.98
CA GLU A 26 2.35 10.68 -4.17
C GLU A 26 2.67 11.64 -3.01
N PRO A 27 3.94 11.97 -2.76
CA PRO A 27 4.33 12.91 -1.71
C PRO A 27 3.72 14.32 -1.79
N SER A 28 3.16 14.68 -2.96
CA SER A 28 2.56 15.99 -3.24
C SER A 28 1.39 16.34 -2.32
N ILE A 29 0.73 15.34 -1.73
CA ILE A 29 -0.39 15.53 -0.79
C ILE A 29 0.06 15.73 0.67
N GLY A 30 1.36 15.87 0.92
CA GLY A 30 1.92 16.15 2.25
C GLY A 30 2.15 14.89 3.11
N MET A 31 1.85 13.71 2.60
CA MET A 31 2.17 12.42 3.22
C MET A 31 3.14 11.64 2.33
N ARG A 32 4.13 10.97 2.93
CA ARG A 32 5.03 10.08 2.18
C ARG A 32 4.61 8.64 2.40
N LEU A 33 4.36 7.94 1.29
CA LEU A 33 4.21 6.50 1.32
C LEU A 33 5.59 5.86 1.59
N PRO A 34 5.69 4.86 2.49
CA PRO A 34 6.94 4.14 2.69
C PRO A 34 7.33 3.37 1.42
N SER A 35 8.58 2.90 1.34
CA SER A 35 8.99 1.99 0.27
C SER A 35 8.32 0.63 0.49
N ILE A 36 7.29 0.34 -0.30
CA ILE A 36 6.53 -0.92 -0.23
C ILE A 36 6.89 -1.79 -1.43
N ARG A 37 7.14 -3.08 -1.20
CA ARG A 37 7.24 -4.08 -2.26
C ARG A 37 5.88 -4.77 -2.38
N ALA A 38 5.28 -4.72 -3.55
CA ALA A 38 4.00 -5.33 -3.83
C ALA A 38 4.09 -6.14 -5.13
N ASP A 39 3.31 -7.21 -5.21
CA ASP A 39 3.14 -8.01 -6.42
C ASP A 39 2.10 -7.36 -7.34
N VAL A 40 1.09 -6.70 -6.75
CA VAL A 40 0.03 -5.97 -7.47
C VAL A 40 -0.15 -4.58 -6.87
N VAL A 41 -0.31 -3.59 -7.75
CA VAL A 41 -0.63 -2.20 -7.41
C VAL A 41 -1.87 -1.79 -8.20
N THR A 42 -2.85 -1.17 -7.53
CA THR A 42 -4.08 -0.65 -8.16
C THR A 42 -4.26 0.82 -7.88
#